data_AF-A0A3S2X4T4-F1
#
_entry.id   AF-A0A3S2X4T4-F1
#
_cell.length_a   1.000
_cell.length_b   1.000
_cell.length_c   1.000
_cell.angle_alpha   90.00
_cell.angle_beta   90.00
_cell.angle_gamma   90.00
#
_symmetry.space_group_name_H-M   'P 1'
#
loop_
_entity.id
_entity.type
_entity.pdbx_description
1 polymer ?
#
loop_
_entity_poly.entity_id
_entity_poly.type
_entity_poly.pdbx_seq_one_letter_code
_entity_poly.pdbx_strand_id
1 'polypeptide(L)' 'MAGRTYRDFGGKPVYPFGYGQSFTSFAYTPLTVSLVGSGQPETGVPTSGGAFDIATSFPVPE' A
#
# COMPACT_ATOMS: atom_id res chain seq x y z
N MET A 1 -12.11 -12.35 16.82
CA MET A 1 -11.40 -13.35 17.64
C MET A 1 -10.26 -12.60 18.30
N ALA A 2 -10.48 -12.02 19.49
CA ALA A 2 -9.60 -10.97 20.02
C ALA A 2 -8.13 -11.40 20.05
N GLY A 3 -7.25 -10.56 19.49
CA GLY A 3 -5.81 -10.76 19.51
C GLY A 3 -5.26 -11.92 18.67
N ARG A 4 -6.10 -12.61 17.88
CA ARG A 4 -5.67 -13.81 17.12
C ARG A 4 -5.42 -13.58 15.64
N THR A 5 -5.91 -12.47 15.10
CA THR A 5 -5.60 -12.03 13.74
C THR A 5 -4.94 -10.67 13.78
N TYR A 6 -4.19 -10.33 12.73
CA TYR A 6 -3.59 -9.01 12.61
C TYR A 6 -4.64 -7.88 12.71
N ARG A 7 -5.83 -8.09 12.14
CA ARG A 7 -6.95 -7.14 12.21
C ARG A 7 -7.45 -6.90 13.64
N ASP A 8 -7.35 -7.92 14.50
CA ASP A 8 -7.84 -7.90 15.88
C ASP A 8 -6.70 -7.70 16.91
N PHE A 9 -5.49 -7.35 16.46
CA PHE A 9 -4.34 -7.17 17.35
C PHE A 9 -4.38 -5.78 18.01
N GLY A 10 -4.69 -5.73 19.30
CA GLY A 10 -4.83 -4.48 20.06
C GLY A 10 -3.54 -3.94 20.68
N GLY A 11 -2.42 -4.63 20.53
CA GLY A 11 -1.11 -4.20 21.02
C GLY A 11 -0.30 -3.44 19.97
N LYS A 12 0.92 -3.01 20.33
CA LYS A 12 1.87 -2.45 19.38
C LYS A 12 2.74 -3.56 18.77
N PRO A 13 2.65 -3.86 17.46
CA PRO A 13 3.46 -4.91 16.85
C PRO A 13 4.91 -4.45 16.73
N VAL A 14 5.86 -5.36 16.98
CA VAL A 14 7.29 -5.12 16.74
C VAL A 14 7.56 -5.02 15.23
N TYR A 15 6.93 -5.90 14.45
CA TYR A 15 6.87 -5.82 12.99
C TYR A 15 5.41 -5.98 12.55
N PRO A 16 4.82 -4.98 11.86
CA PRO A 16 3.44 -5.06 11.43
C PRO A 16 3.25 -6.08 10.29
N PHE A 17 2.00 -6.43 10.01
CA PHE A 17 1.67 -7.28 8.87
C PHE A 17 2.10 -6.61 7.57
N GLY A 18 2.65 -7.42 6.66
CA GLY A 18 3.19 -6.95 5.40
C GLY A 18 4.55 -6.24 5.52
N TYR A 19 5.17 -6.20 6.71
CA TYR A 19 6.52 -5.67 6.85
C TYR A 19 7.56 -6.59 6.20
N GLY A 20 8.40 -6.03 5.33
CA GLY A 20 9.49 -6.73 4.66
C GLY A 20 10.57 -5.76 4.21
N GLN A 21 11.83 -6.18 4.32
CA GLN A 21 12.98 -5.39 3.88
C GLN A 21 13.29 -5.64 2.40
N SER A 22 13.77 -4.61 1.71
CA SER A 22 14.33 -4.70 0.36
C SER A 22 15.75 -4.16 0.36
N PHE A 23 16.57 -4.65 -0.57
CA PHE A 23 17.91 -4.10 -0.84
C PHE A 23 17.86 -2.81 -1.68
N THR A 24 16.69 -2.47 -2.24
CA THR A 24 16.44 -1.23 -2.97
C THR A 24 15.40 -0.37 -2.26
N SER A 25 15.46 0.94 -2.49
CA SER A 25 14.52 1.90 -1.87
C SER A 25 13.40 2.28 -2.85
N PHE A 26 12.17 2.31 -2.32
CA PHE A 26 10.96 2.71 -3.06
C PHE A 26 10.33 3.92 -2.37
N ALA A 27 9.85 4.88 -3.16
CA ALA A 27 9.06 6.02 -2.67
C ALA A 27 7.63 5.92 -3.19
N TYR A 28 6.65 6.09 -2.30
CA TYR A 28 5.24 6.14 -2.68
C TYR A 28 4.83 7.58 -3.00
N THR A 29 4.16 7.75 -4.14
CA THR A 29 3.51 9.02 -4.49
C THR A 29 2.13 9.12 -3.81
N PRO A 30 1.57 10.33 -3.64
CA PRO A 30 0.22 10.49 -3.11
C PRO A 30 -0.80 9.65 -3.88
N LEU A 31 -1.56 8.82 -3.17
CA LEU A 31 -2.59 7.97 -3.77
C LEU A 31 -3.72 8.85 -4.31
N THR A 32 -4.09 8.65 -5.57
CA THR A 32 -5.26 9.31 -6.16
C THR A 32 -6.44 8.35 -6.11
N VAL A 33 -7.52 8.78 -5.46
CA VAL A 33 -8.79 8.05 -5.41
C VAL A 33 -9.81 8.82 -6.24
N SER A 34 -10.30 8.17 -7.29
CA SER A 34 -11.28 8.75 -8.20
C SER A 34 -12.55 7.92 -8.17
N LEU A 35 -13.70 8.57 -8.19
CA LEU A 35 -14.96 7.87 -8.45
C LEU A 35 -15.16 7.85 -9.96
N VAL A 36 -15.17 6.65 -10.54
CA VAL A 36 -15.56 6.48 -11.94
C VAL A 36 -17.08 6.33 -11.95
N GLY A 37 -17.77 7.33 -12.48
CA GLY A 37 -19.23 7.33 -12.60
C GLY A 37 -19.70 6.26 -13.58
N SER A 38 -20.70 5.48 -13.17
CA SER A 38 -21.42 4.52 -14.03
C SER A 38 -22.49 5.19 -14.92
N GLY A 39 -22.52 6.52 -14.99
CA GLY A 39 -23.56 7.31 -15.68
C GLY A 39 -24.79 7.64 -14.82
N GLN A 40 -24.85 7.14 -13.57
CA GLN A 40 -25.92 7.45 -12.61
C GLN A 40 -25.38 8.40 -11.52
N PRO A 41 -26.11 9.48 -11.17
CA PRO A 41 -25.77 10.29 -10.00
C PRO A 41 -25.59 9.39 -8.78
N GLU A 42 -24.55 9.66 -7.99
CA GLU A 42 -24.31 9.03 -6.68
C GLU A 42 -23.89 7.54 -6.72
N THR A 43 -23.60 6.98 -7.91
CA THR A 43 -23.24 5.54 -8.08
C THR A 43 -21.82 5.32 -8.60
N GLY A 44 -20.87 6.18 -8.20
CA GLY A 44 -19.48 6.05 -8.63
C GLY A 44 -18.79 4.83 -8.01
N VAL A 45 -18.03 4.07 -8.81
CA VAL A 45 -17.16 3.01 -8.31
C VAL A 45 -15.83 3.64 -7.88
N PRO A 46 -15.37 3.44 -6.62
CA PRO A 46 -14.08 3.97 -6.20
C PRO A 46 -12.96 3.22 -6.93
N THR A 47 -12.13 3.95 -7.67
CA THR A 47 -10.88 3.45 -8.22
C THR A 47 -9.73 4.12 -7.46
N SER A 48 -8.75 3.31 -7.05
CA SER A 48 -7.53 3.79 -6.41
C SER A 48 -6.35 3.49 -7.33
N GLY A 49 -5.63 4.53 -7.74
CA GLY A 49 -4.38 4.41 -8.50
C GLY A 49 -3.21 4.89 -7.66
N GLY A 50 -2.15 4.09 -7.59
CA GLY A 50 -0.90 4.44 -6.93
C GLY A 50 0.29 4.18 -7.85
N ALA A 51 1.25 5.09 -7.86
CA ALA A 51 2.55 4.91 -8.51
C ALA A 51 3.66 4.94 -7.45
N PHE A 52 4.74 4.21 -7.70
CA PHE A 52 5.93 4.21 -6.86
C PHE A 52 7.16 4.48 -7.72
N ASP A 53 8.10 5.23 -7.16
CA ASP A 53 9.40 5.51 -7.76
C ASP A 53 10.48 4.62 -7.13
N ILE A 54 11.40 4.11 -7.94
CA ILE A 54 12.58 3.37 -7.45
C ILE A 54 13.70 4.38 -7.24
N ALA A 55 14.04 4.66 -5.99
CA ALA A 55 14.95 5.75 -5.65
C ALA A 55 16.43 5.39 -5.91
N THR A 56 16.82 4.12 -5.79
CA THR A 56 18.22 3.69 -6.05
C THR A 56 18.25 2.17 -6.29
N SER A 57 18.84 1.75 -7.42
CA SER A 57 19.28 0.37 -7.65
C SER A 57 20.81 0.33 -7.58
N PHE A 58 21.36 -0.61 -6.80
CA PHE A 58 22.80 -0.88 -6.81
C PHE A 58 23.08 -1.97 -7.84
N PRO A 59 24.02 -1.77 -8.79
CA PRO A 59 24.38 -2.81 -9.74
C PRO A 59 24.99 -4.00 -8.99
N VAL A 60 24.59 -5.21 -9.37
CA VAL A 60 25.16 -6.45 -8.86
C VAL A 60 26.59 -6.56 -9.42
N PRO A 61 27.64 -6.69 -8.59
CA PRO A 61 28.98 -6.98 -9.09
C PRO A 61 28.99 -8.39 -9.72
N GLU A 62 29.62 -8.51 -10.89
CA GLU A 62 29.82 -9.78 -11.62
C GLU A 62 30.44 -10.88 -10.76
#